data_AF-K3XCI2-F1
#
_entry.id   AF-K3XCI2-F1
#
_cell.length_a   1.000
_cell.length_b   1.000
_cell.length_c   1.000
_cell.angle_alpha   90.00
_cell.angle_beta   90.00
_cell.angle_gamma   90.00
#
_symmetry.space_group_name_H-M   'P 1'
#
loop_
_entity.id
_entity.type
_entity.pdbx_description
1 polymer ?
#
loop_
_entity_poly.entity_id
_entity_poly.type
_entity_poly.pdbx_seq_one_letter_code
_entity_poly.pdbx_strand_id
1 'polypeptide(L)'
;PNAISLTESYRYEQYHVAEFLSINKFNAVRLPLMVHHILSNTVPNKGMINSYSNQAVSIKNYMALLKSIVKVLQFRRIGVLISMHTLTDDDSGGLWYNDDVSEEDFLRP
;
A
#
# COMPACT_ATOMS: atom_id res chain seq x y z
N PRO A 1 22.64 6.17 26.93
CA PRO A 1 22.16 5.01 26.13
C PRO A 1 20.82 4.53 26.70
N ASN A 2 19.72 5.06 26.17
CA ASN A 2 18.38 4.76 26.67
C ASN A 2 17.95 3.39 26.14
N ALA A 3 17.73 2.44 27.06
CA ALA A 3 17.16 1.15 26.73
C ALA A 3 15.70 1.38 26.29
N ILE A 4 15.47 1.25 24.98
CA ILE A 4 14.12 1.17 24.42
C ILE A 4 13.52 -0.15 24.95
N SER A 5 12.31 -0.11 25.50
CA SER A 5 11.69 -1.31 26.06
C SER A 5 11.50 -2.37 24.96
N LEU A 6 11.62 -3.65 25.27
CA LEU A 6 11.46 -4.75 24.29
C LEU A 6 10.13 -4.65 23.54
N THR A 7 9.05 -4.27 24.24
CA THR A 7 7.73 -4.01 23.64
C THR A 7 7.72 -2.88 22.62
N GLU A 8 8.62 -1.92 22.78
CA GLU A 8 8.76 -0.77 21.89
C GLU A 8 9.70 -1.12 20.73
N SER A 9 10.76 -1.92 20.96
CA SER A 9 11.59 -2.49 19.88
C SER A 9 10.80 -3.42 18.95
N TYR A 10 9.94 -4.30 19.49
CA TYR A 10 9.04 -5.13 18.68
C TYR A 10 8.01 -4.33 17.86
N ARG A 11 7.66 -3.12 18.30
CA ARG A 11 6.85 -2.19 17.50
C ARG A 11 7.63 -1.55 16.37
N TYR A 12 8.96 -1.38 16.53
CA TYR A 12 9.86 -0.89 15.48
C TYR A 12 10.26 -1.99 14.47
N GLU A 13 10.26 -3.26 14.88
CA GLU A 13 10.55 -4.43 14.02
C GLU A 13 9.41 -4.75 13.03
N GLN A 14 8.23 -4.16 13.20
CA GLN A 14 7.20 -4.24 12.17
C GLN A 14 7.53 -3.18 11.10
N TYR A 15 7.52 -3.60 9.83
CA TYR A 15 7.81 -2.77 8.63
C TYR A 15 9.28 -2.56 8.27
N HIS A 16 10.05 -3.66 8.20
CA HIS A 16 11.44 -3.67 7.74
C HIS A 16 11.66 -2.88 6.43
N VAL A 17 10.70 -2.88 5.51
CA VAL A 17 10.80 -2.10 4.25
C VAL A 17 10.84 -0.60 4.53
N ALA A 18 9.93 -0.07 5.34
CA ALA A 18 9.90 1.37 5.64
C ALA A 18 11.14 1.80 6.44
N GLU A 19 11.62 0.94 7.34
CA GLU A 19 12.86 1.16 8.06
C GLU A 19 14.07 1.21 7.13
N PHE A 20 14.21 0.21 6.27
CA PHE A 20 15.26 0.15 5.27
C PHE A 20 15.27 1.42 4.41
N LEU A 21 14.11 1.85 3.91
CA LEU A 21 14.01 3.07 3.12
C LEU A 21 14.47 4.31 3.90
N SER A 22 14.07 4.42 5.16
CA SER A 22 14.43 5.54 6.04
C SER A 22 15.94 5.58 6.35
N ILE A 23 16.54 4.45 6.70
CA ILE A 23 17.99 4.34 6.98
C ILE A 23 18.81 4.68 5.73
N ASN A 24 18.31 4.31 4.54
CA ASN A 24 18.93 4.61 3.26
C ASN A 24 18.55 5.98 2.69
N LYS A 25 17.91 6.85 3.48
CA LYS A 25 17.59 8.25 3.13
C LYS A 25 16.66 8.43 1.92
N PHE A 26 15.86 7.42 1.58
CA PHE A 26 14.77 7.62 0.64
C PHE A 26 13.68 8.48 1.29
N ASN A 27 13.25 9.52 0.59
CA ASN A 27 12.25 10.48 1.07
C ASN A 27 10.88 10.30 0.41
N ALA A 28 10.78 9.46 -0.63
CA ALA A 28 9.53 9.14 -1.29
C ALA A 28 9.59 7.77 -1.97
N VAL A 29 8.42 7.16 -2.16
CA VAL A 29 8.24 5.94 -2.96
C VAL A 29 7.12 6.13 -3.97
N ARG A 30 7.26 5.52 -5.15
CA ARG A 30 6.18 5.34 -6.10
C ARG A 30 5.48 4.02 -5.82
N LEU A 31 4.17 4.06 -5.58
CA LEU A 31 3.34 2.88 -5.44
C LEU A 31 2.52 2.70 -6.73
N PRO A 32 2.93 1.77 -7.63
CA PRO A 32 2.10 1.39 -8.76
C PRO A 32 0.89 0.59 -8.26
N LEU A 33 -0.31 1.02 -8.65
CA LEU A 33 -1.58 0.40 -8.28
C LEU A 33 -2.39 0.05 -9.53
N MET A 34 -3.21 -0.98 -9.40
CA MET A 34 -4.20 -1.36 -10.40
C MET A 34 -5.50 -0.59 -10.17
N VAL A 35 -6.04 0.00 -11.24
CA VAL A 35 -7.28 0.78 -11.21
C VAL A 35 -8.47 -0.09 -10.79
N HIS A 36 -8.61 -1.29 -11.35
CA HIS A 36 -9.72 -2.18 -11.04
C HIS A 36 -9.85 -2.45 -9.53
N HIS A 37 -8.74 -2.72 -8.82
CA HIS A 37 -8.77 -2.95 -7.37
C HIS A 37 -9.12 -1.71 -6.54
N ILE A 38 -8.81 -0.52 -7.05
CA ILE A 38 -9.18 0.75 -6.42
C ILE A 38 -10.69 0.96 -6.53
N LEU A 39 -11.23 0.84 -7.74
CA LEU A 39 -12.65 1.08 -8.03
C LEU A 39 -13.56 0.04 -7.36
N SER A 40 -13.17 -1.24 -7.41
CA SER A 40 -13.95 -2.32 -6.78
C SER A 40 -13.68 -2.49 -5.28
N ASN A 41 -12.68 -1.79 -4.73
CA ASN A 41 -12.23 -1.91 -3.34
C ASN A 41 -12.03 -3.37 -2.90
N THR A 42 -11.38 -4.16 -3.77
CA THR A 42 -11.24 -5.62 -3.65
C THR A 42 -10.71 -6.04 -2.28
N VAL A 43 -11.18 -7.15 -1.72
CA VAL A 43 -10.60 -7.72 -0.50
C VAL A 43 -9.25 -8.37 -0.82
N PRO A 44 -8.14 -7.96 -0.19
CA PRO A 44 -6.83 -8.56 -0.46
C PRO A 44 -6.79 -10.05 -0.11
N ASN A 45 -6.04 -10.83 -0.90
CA ASN A 45 -5.83 -12.24 -0.62
C ASN A 45 -5.02 -12.41 0.68
N LYS A 46 -5.68 -12.91 1.74
CA LYS A 46 -5.07 -13.09 3.06
C LYS A 46 -3.88 -14.05 3.06
N GLY A 47 -3.83 -15.01 2.14
CA GLY A 47 -2.71 -15.95 2.01
C GLY A 47 -1.42 -15.32 1.51
N MET A 48 -1.50 -14.12 0.92
CA MET A 48 -0.34 -13.37 0.43
C MET A 48 0.27 -12.45 1.49
N ILE A 49 -0.41 -12.22 2.61
CA ILE A 49 0.02 -11.27 3.65
C ILE A 49 0.24 -12.01 4.96
N ASN A 50 1.47 -11.99 5.45
CA ASN A 50 1.77 -12.50 6.78
C ASN A 50 1.28 -11.47 7.83
N SER A 51 0.12 -11.74 8.42
CA SER A 51 -0.50 -10.90 9.45
C SER A 51 0.27 -10.90 10.78
N TYR A 52 1.07 -11.94 11.05
CA TYR A 52 1.87 -12.01 12.28
C TYR A 52 3.01 -10.98 12.27
N SER A 53 3.70 -10.84 11.14
CA SER A 53 4.78 -9.86 10.97
C SER A 53 4.28 -8.45 10.59
N ASN A 54 3.04 -8.31 10.11
CA ASN A 54 2.47 -7.05 9.62
C ASN A 54 1.18 -6.66 10.35
N GLN A 55 1.18 -6.69 11.68
CA GLN A 55 -0.05 -6.58 12.49
C GLN A 55 -0.81 -5.26 12.34
N ALA A 56 -0.11 -4.15 12.06
CA ALA A 56 -0.76 -2.86 11.82
C ALA A 56 -1.18 -2.64 10.34
N VAL A 57 -0.99 -3.62 9.44
CA VAL A 57 -1.54 -3.60 8.09
C VAL A 57 -2.98 -4.10 8.10
N SER A 58 -3.89 -3.32 7.52
CA SER A 58 -5.31 -3.69 7.45
C SER A 58 -5.61 -4.44 6.17
N ILE A 59 -6.16 -5.65 6.27
CA ILE A 59 -6.56 -6.47 5.12
C ILE A 59 -8.09 -6.50 4.94
N LYS A 60 -8.81 -5.49 5.46
CA LYS A 60 -10.28 -5.43 5.40
C LYS A 60 -10.78 -5.28 3.96
N ASN A 61 -10.15 -4.38 3.20
CA ASN A 61 -10.39 -4.10 1.79
C ASN A 61 -9.19 -3.33 1.23
N TYR A 62 -9.16 -3.14 -0.09
CA TYR A 62 -8.02 -2.52 -0.76
C TYR A 62 -7.71 -1.12 -0.22
N MET A 63 -8.73 -0.29 0.04
CA MET A 63 -8.54 1.04 0.59
C MET A 63 -7.97 1.03 2.00
N ALA A 64 -8.42 0.11 2.85
CA ALA A 64 -7.87 -0.04 4.19
C ALA A 64 -6.39 -0.50 4.16
N LEU A 65 -6.06 -1.41 3.23
CA LEU A 65 -4.69 -1.85 3.00
C LEU A 65 -3.80 -0.69 2.56
N LEU A 66 -4.18 0.02 1.49
CA LEU A 66 -3.43 1.16 0.99
C LEU A 66 -3.22 2.23 2.06
N LYS A 67 -4.28 2.61 2.81
CA LYS A 67 -4.18 3.57 3.91
C LYS A 67 -3.21 3.10 5.00
N SER A 68 -3.21 1.81 5.33
CA SER A 68 -2.29 1.26 6.34
C SER A 68 -0.82 1.32 5.88
N ILE A 69 -0.55 1.00 4.61
CA ILE A 69 0.80 1.11 4.01
C ILE A 69 1.26 2.57 4.00
N VAL A 70 0.41 3.49 3.53
CA VAL A 70 0.73 4.93 3.51
C VAL A 70 1.01 5.46 4.91
N LYS A 71 0.24 5.04 5.91
CA LYS A 71 0.43 5.46 7.31
C LYS A 71 1.79 5.01 7.87
N VAL A 72 2.24 3.80 7.53
CA VAL A 72 3.55 3.29 7.92
C VAL A 72 4.68 4.11 7.30
N LEU A 73 4.58 4.42 6.00
CA LEU A 73 5.57 5.24 5.30
C LEU A 73 5.59 6.68 5.84
N GLN A 74 4.40 7.24 6.10
CA GLN A 74 4.24 8.56 6.71
C GLN A 74 4.90 8.66 8.08
N PHE A 75 4.79 7.62 8.93
CA PHE A 75 5.42 7.60 10.25
C PHE A 75 6.94 7.81 10.17
N ARG A 76 7.57 7.37 9.06
CA ARG A 76 9.01 7.56 8.80
C ARG A 76 9.31 8.75 7.87
N ARG A 77 8.33 9.65 7.66
CA ARG A 77 8.42 10.84 6.79
C ARG A 77 8.77 10.52 5.33
N ILE A 78 8.33 9.37 4.83
CA ILE A 78 8.48 8.97 3.43
C ILE A 78 7.21 9.35 2.68
N GLY A 79 7.33 10.23 1.69
CA GLY A 79 6.24 10.60 0.79
C GLY A 79 5.79 9.42 -0.08
N VAL A 80 4.54 9.45 -0.51
CA VAL A 80 3.98 8.41 -1.38
C VAL A 80 3.43 9.06 -2.64
N LEU A 81 3.99 8.68 -3.79
CA LEU A 81 3.41 8.94 -5.10
C LEU A 81 2.52 7.75 -5.47
N ILE A 82 1.21 7.98 -5.50
CA ILE A 82 0.25 7.00 -5.99
C ILE A 82 0.27 7.04 -7.52
N SER A 83 0.53 5.91 -8.16
CA SER A 83 0.55 5.81 -9.62
C SER A 83 -0.44 4.76 -10.10
N MET A 84 -1.43 5.16 -10.88
CA MET A 84 -2.26 4.21 -11.64
C MET A 84 -1.36 3.60 -12.72
N HIS A 85 -1.14 2.29 -12.67
CA HIS A 85 -0.14 1.64 -13.50
C HIS A 85 -0.70 0.59 -14.44
N THR A 86 -1.78 -0.09 -14.05
CA THR A 86 -2.51 -1.04 -14.88
C THR A 86 -4.01 -0.85 -14.69
N LEU A 87 -4.79 -1.23 -15.69
CA LEU A 87 -6.25 -1.26 -15.57
C LEU A 87 -6.69 -2.54 -14.87
N THR A 88 -6.22 -3.68 -15.36
CA THR A 88 -6.47 -5.05 -14.85
C THR A 88 -5.14 -5.81 -14.70
N ASP A 89 -5.19 -7.11 -14.41
CA ASP A 89 -3.99 -7.98 -14.29
C ASP A 89 -3.22 -8.10 -15.62
N ASP A 90 -3.96 -8.18 -16.74
CA ASP A 90 -3.41 -8.44 -18.07
C ASP A 90 -3.35 -7.19 -18.97
N ASP A 91 -3.92 -6.06 -18.53
CA ASP A 91 -3.93 -4.80 -19.27
C ASP A 91 -3.13 -3.70 -18.54
N SER A 92 -1.91 -3.47 -19.02
CA SER A 92 -1.07 -2.34 -18.58
C SER A 92 -1.56 -0.98 -19.09
N GLY A 93 -2.53 -0.98 -20.00
CA GLY A 93 -3.21 0.20 -20.52
C GLY A 93 -2.60 0.79 -21.80
N GLY A 94 -3.32 1.80 -22.29
CA GLY A 94 -2.99 2.72 -23.38
C GLY A 94 -3.94 3.92 -23.35
N LEU A 95 -5.19 3.66 -22.93
CA LEU A 95 -6.15 4.62 -22.39
C LEU A 95 -6.39 4.31 -20.91
N TRP A 96 -7.19 5.16 -20.25
CA TRP A 96 -7.56 5.02 -18.84
C TRP A 96 -8.83 4.18 -18.64
N TYR A 97 -9.36 3.54 -19.69
CA TYR A 97 -10.53 2.69 -19.70
C TYR A 97 -10.39 1.55 -20.72
N ASN A 98 -11.18 0.50 -20.56
CA ASN A 98 -11.33 -0.64 -21.48
C ASN A 98 -12.71 -1.31 -21.25
N ASP A 99 -12.94 -2.49 -21.80
CA ASP A 99 -14.21 -3.23 -21.65
C ASP A 99 -14.48 -3.68 -20.20
N ASP A 100 -13.44 -3.85 -19.37
CA ASP A 100 -13.53 -4.28 -17.96
C ASP A 100 -13.59 -3.10 -16.97
N VAL A 101 -13.04 -1.95 -17.36
CA VAL A 101 -12.96 -0.71 -16.59
C VAL A 101 -13.47 0.41 -17.49
N SER A 102 -14.76 0.69 -17.42
CA SER A 102 -15.42 1.69 -18.24
C SER A 102 -15.11 3.11 -17.76
N GLU A 103 -15.30 4.10 -18.64
CA GLU A 103 -15.21 5.52 -18.27
C GLU A 103 -16.18 5.88 -17.14
N GLU A 104 -17.39 5.30 -17.16
CA GLU A 104 -18.41 5.51 -16.14
C GLU A 104 -17.96 5.08 -14.74
N ASP A 105 -17.11 4.05 -14.65
CA ASP A 105 -16.62 3.55 -13.36
C ASP A 105 -15.88 4.61 -12.55
N PHE A 106 -15.27 5.60 -13.22
CA PHE A 106 -14.55 6.74 -12.60
C PHE A 106 -15.46 7.89 -12.16
N LEU A 107 -16.70 7.94 -12.68
CA LEU A 107 -17.66 9.00 -12.38
C LEU A 107 -18.62 8.60 -11.26
N ARG A 108 -18.55 7.36 -10.78
CA ARG A 108 -19.37 6.89 -9.66
C ARG A 108 -18.94 7.57 -8.35
N PRO A 109 -19.89 8.11 -7.57
CA PRO A 109 -19.61 8.80 -6.30
C PRO A 109 -19.18 7.84 -5.17
#